data_AF-A0A932FYN4-F1
#
_entry.id   AF-A0A932FYN4-F1
#
_cell.length_a   1.000
_cell.length_b   1.000
_cell.length_c   1.000
_cell.angle_alpha   90.00
_cell.angle_beta   90.00
_cell.angle_gamma   90.00
#
_symmetry.space_group_name_H-M   'P 1'
#
loop_
_entity.id
_entity.type
_entity.pdbx_description
1 polymer ?
#
loop_
_entity_poly.entity_id
_entity_poly.type
_entity_poly.pdbx_seq_one_letter_code
_entity_poly.pdbx_strand_id
1 'polypeptide(L)' 'IDKELVGEVAAREELILLHNSDAHYLEDLGLFFNEISLAELYAKADGNRLPAA' A
#
# COMPACT_ATOMS: atom_id res chain seq x y z
N ILE A 1 11.31 -1.78 13.07
CA ILE A 1 9.95 -1.20 13.00
C ILE A 1 9.06 -2.07 13.85
N ASP A 2 8.30 -1.48 14.76
CA ASP A 2 7.28 -2.18 15.53
C ASP A 2 6.07 -2.43 14.63
N LYS A 3 5.89 -3.67 14.18
CA LYS A 3 4.83 -4.02 13.23
C LYS A 3 3.45 -4.00 13.88
N GLU A 4 3.36 -4.25 15.17
CA GLU A 4 2.09 -4.26 15.91
C GLU A 4 1.59 -2.82 16.04
N LEU A 5 2.44 -1.91 16.49
CA LEU A 5 2.13 -0.48 16.57
C LEU A 5 1.78 0.11 15.19
N VAL A 6 2.51 -0.27 14.14
CA VAL A 6 2.20 0.17 12.76
C VAL A 6 0.82 -0.32 12.31
N GLY A 7 0.47 -1.57 12.64
CA GLY A 7 -0.85 -2.14 12.38
C GLY A 7 -1.97 -1.37 13.07
N GLU A 8 -1.81 -1.08 14.36
CA GLU A 8 -2.78 -0.33 15.16
C GLU A 8 -3.00 1.09 14.64
N VAL A 9 -1.91 1.80 14.33
CA VAL A 9 -1.99 3.17 13.79
C VAL A 9 -2.65 3.17 12.41
N ALA A 10 -2.26 2.26 11.52
CA ALA A 10 -2.86 2.20 10.18
C ALA A 10 -4.36 1.91 10.24
N ALA A 11 -4.81 1.00 11.11
CA ALA A 11 -6.23 0.73 11.31
C ALA A 11 -6.98 1.94 11.87
N ARG A 12 -6.40 2.65 12.84
CA ARG A 12 -7.01 3.84 13.46
C ARG A 12 -7.17 5.01 12.48
N GLU A 13 -6.16 5.23 11.64
CA GLU A 13 -6.14 6.36 10.69
C GLU A 13 -6.69 5.96 9.31
N GLU A 14 -7.27 4.76 9.18
CA GLU A 14 -7.79 4.19 7.93
C GLU A 14 -6.80 4.20 6.75
N LEU A 15 -5.52 3.92 7.03
CA LEU A 15 -4.45 3.86 6.04
C LEU A 15 -4.32 2.48 5.42
N ILE A 16 -3.86 2.43 4.17
CA ILE A 16 -3.45 1.17 3.54
C ILE A 16 -2.06 0.79 4.05
N LEU A 17 -1.89 -0.47 4.46
CA LEU A 17 -0.59 -1.08 4.65
C LEU A 17 -0.18 -1.83 3.39
N LEU A 18 1.00 -1.51 2.87
CA LEU A 18 1.59 -2.18 1.72
C LEU A 18 2.74 -3.08 2.18
N HIS A 19 2.74 -4.30 1.68
CA HIS A 19 3.84 -5.23 1.80
C HIS A 19 4.60 -5.28 0.47
N ASN A 20 5.87 -4.91 0.49
CA ASN A 20 6.73 -4.92 -0.69
C ASN A 20 8.01 -5.72 -0.43
N SER A 21 8.60 -6.25 -1.50
CA SER A 21 9.84 -7.01 -1.46
C SER A 21 11.09 -6.12 -1.35
N ASP A 22 10.94 -4.83 -1.64
CA ASP A 22 12.08 -3.93 -1.90
C ASP A 22 13.11 -4.56 -2.85
N ALA A 23 12.61 -5.20 -3.91
CA ALA A 23 13.40 -5.98 -4.83
C ALA A 23 14.47 -5.14 -5.53
N HIS A 24 15.72 -5.60 -5.44
CA HIS A 24 16.87 -5.05 -6.19
C HIS A 24 17.25 -5.92 -7.40
N TYR A 25 16.68 -7.13 -7.49
CA TYR A 25 16.88 -8.11 -8.55
C TYR A 25 15.53 -8.58 -9.12
N LEU A 26 15.53 -9.09 -10.35
CA LEU A 26 14.28 -9.44 -11.05
C LEU A 26 13.61 -10.68 -10.46
N GLU A 27 14.41 -11.63 -9.99
CA GLU A 27 13.96 -12.83 -9.30
C GLU A 27 13.17 -12.54 -8.01
N ASP A 28 13.37 -11.37 -7.41
CA ASP A 28 12.69 -10.94 -6.18
C ASP A 28 11.36 -10.21 -6.44
N LEU A 29 11.03 -9.93 -7.72
CA LEU A 29 9.78 -9.30 -8.09
C LEU A 29 8.60 -10.25 -7.83
N GLY A 30 7.58 -9.74 -7.13
CA GLY A 30 6.35 -10.48 -6.86
C GLY A 30 6.42 -11.46 -5.69
N LEU A 31 7.57 -11.61 -5.01
CA LEU A 31 7.67 -12.38 -3.75
C LEU A 31 6.72 -11.85 -2.68
N PHE A 32 6.45 -10.54 -2.72
CA PHE A 32 5.45 -9.88 -1.89
C PHE A 32 4.50 -9.12 -2.81
N PHE A 33 3.21 -9.29 -2.57
CA PHE A 33 2.16 -8.62 -3.33
C PHE A 33 1.03 -8.22 -2.38
N ASN A 34 0.23 -7.26 -2.84
CA ASN A 34 -0.96 -6.78 -2.13
C ASN A 34 -2.16 -7.02 -3.04
N GLU A 35 -3.23 -7.56 -2.46
CA GLU A 35 -4.50 -7.65 -3.16
C GLU A 35 -5.32 -6.40 -2.83
N ILE A 36 -5.57 -5.58 -3.84
CA ILE A 36 -6.33 -4.34 -3.71
C ILE A 36 -7.03 -4.03 -5.02
N SER A 37 -8.25 -3.51 -4.94
CA SER A 37 -8.95 -3.03 -6.13
C SER A 37 -8.36 -1.69 -6.60
N LEU A 38 -8.36 -1.44 -7.92
CA LEU A 38 -7.91 -0.14 -8.43
C LEU A 38 -8.72 1.02 -7.82
N ALA A 39 -10.03 0.85 -7.65
CA ALA A 39 -10.90 1.86 -7.07
C ALA A 39 -10.50 2.21 -5.63
N GLU A 40 -10.21 1.21 -4.81
CA GLU A 40 -9.75 1.40 -3.42
C GLU A 40 -8.36 2.04 -3.37
N LEU A 41 -7.43 1.59 -4.22
CA LEU A 41 -6.11 2.18 -4.31
C LEU A 41 -6.18 3.67 -4.66
N TYR A 42 -7.00 4.04 -5.66
CA TYR A 42 -7.21 5.45 -6.00
C TYR A 42 -7.86 6.21 -4.85
N ALA A 43 -8.93 5.69 -4.24
CA ALA A 43 -9.62 6.39 -3.14
C ALA A 43 -8.70 6.72 -1.95
N LYS A 44 -7.71 5.85 -1.67
CA LYS A 44 -6.82 6.00 -0.51
C LYS A 44 -5.49 6.69 -0.85
N ALA A 45 -4.96 6.51 -2.06
CA ALA A 45 -3.73 7.18 -2.49
C ALA A 45 -3.99 8.62 -2.96
N ASP A 46 -5.18 8.87 -3.54
CA ASP A 46 -5.49 10.09 -4.28
C ASP A 46 -6.29 11.12 -3.46
N GLY A 47 -5.83 11.40 -2.25
CA GLY A 47 -6.40 12.47 -1.42
C GLY A 47 -6.31 13.89 -2.02
N ASN A 48 -5.84 14.09 -3.28
CA ASN A 48 -5.88 15.42 -3.91
C ASN A 48 -5.60 15.57 -5.44
N ARG A 49 -5.63 14.57 -6.32
CA ARG A 49 -5.57 14.84 -7.79
C ARG A 49 -5.91 13.62 -8.66
N LEU A 50 -7.19 13.50 -9.01
CA LEU A 50 -7.56 12.83 -10.26
C LEU A 50 -6.82 13.54 -11.41
N PRO A 51 -6.11 12.83 -12.32
CA PRO A 51 -5.78 13.42 -13.60
C PRO A 51 -7.09 13.76 -14.31
N ALA A 52 -7.21 15.00 -14.76
CA ALA A 52 -8.35 15.43 -15.55
C ALA A 52 -8.40 14.61 -16.85
N ALA A 53 -9.55 13.95 -17.05
CA ALA A 53 -10.08 13.30 -18.26
C ALA A 53 -9.27 12.14 -18.87
#